data_AF-A0A9C9GJU3-F1
#
_entry.id   AF-A0A9C9GJU3-F1
#
_cell.length_a   1.000
_cell.length_b   1.000
_cell.length_c   1.000
_cell.angle_alpha   90.00
_cell.angle_beta   90.00
_cell.angle_gamma   90.00
#
_symmetry.space_group_name_H-M   'P 1'
#
loop_
_entity.id
_entity.type
_entity.pdbx_description
1 polymer ?
#
loop_
_entity_poly.entity_id
_entity_poly.type
_entity_poly.pdbx_seq_one_letter_code
_entity_poly.pdbx_strand_id
1 'polypeptide(L)'
;MTNSDDALMLSAYVMPEEQTHPQRYFKRLAELEEHRHLLDGEAVVDFLLVREPMIKQGRQVLGAVHMPSVQGQLKGVFVWMLLNVFGRLPDYLVILDKDFWNGESDRSREILMYHEMCHMVHKVDADGEPRFNEAGQP
;
A
#
# COMPACT_ATOMS: atom_id res chain seq x y z
N MET A 1 -5.17 21.90 -22.67
CA MET A 1 -4.07 21.02 -23.16
C MET A 1 -3.36 20.52 -21.92
N THR A 2 -3.59 19.28 -21.51
CA THR A 2 -2.74 18.63 -20.50
C THR A 2 -1.34 18.52 -21.10
N ASN A 3 -0.33 18.94 -20.34
CA ASN A 3 1.04 18.81 -20.79
C ASN A 3 1.37 17.33 -20.95
N SER A 4 2.27 16.94 -21.86
CA SER A 4 2.63 15.53 -22.08
C SER A 4 3.01 14.82 -20.77
N ASP A 5 3.66 15.56 -19.88
CA ASP A 5 4.13 15.08 -18.58
C ASP A 5 2.96 14.83 -17.60
N ASP A 6 1.91 15.65 -17.65
CA ASP A 6 0.72 15.45 -16.82
C ASP A 6 -0.05 14.20 -17.26
N ALA A 7 -0.12 13.96 -18.58
CA ALA A 7 -0.74 12.75 -19.13
C ALA A 7 0.03 11.48 -18.75
N LEU A 8 1.37 11.55 -18.71
CA LEU A 8 2.22 10.46 -18.23
C LEU A 8 1.97 10.20 -16.73
N MET A 9 1.93 11.24 -15.90
CA MET A 9 1.64 11.13 -14.46
C MET A 9 0.25 10.53 -14.18
N LEU A 10 -0.77 10.90 -14.97
CA LEU A 10 -2.13 10.36 -14.83
C LEU A 10 -2.25 8.87 -15.20
N SER A 11 -1.30 8.33 -15.96
CA SER A 11 -1.29 6.92 -16.36
C SER A 11 -0.25 6.06 -15.63
N ALA A 12 0.57 6.68 -14.77
CA ALA A 12 1.67 6.03 -14.07
C ALA A 12 1.21 4.92 -13.12
N TYR A 13 -0.01 5.04 -12.56
CA TYR A 13 -0.58 4.08 -11.64
C TYR A 13 -1.81 3.41 -12.20
N VAL A 14 -2.00 2.14 -11.84
CA VAL A 14 -3.21 1.37 -12.17
C VAL A 14 -3.69 0.55 -11.00
N MET A 15 -4.99 0.28 -10.98
CA MET A 15 -5.56 -0.70 -10.08
C MET A 15 -5.04 -2.10 -10.46
N PRO A 16 -4.74 -2.97 -9.48
CA PRO A 16 -4.39 -4.36 -9.75
C PRO A 16 -5.54 -5.10 -10.44
N GLU A 17 -5.19 -6.12 -11.23
CA GLU A 17 -6.18 -6.99 -11.88
C GLU A 17 -6.82 -7.93 -10.84
N GLU A 18 -8.12 -8.23 -10.99
CA GLU A 18 -8.88 -9.09 -10.06
C GLU A 18 -8.21 -10.46 -9.85
N GLN A 19 -7.69 -11.08 -10.91
CA GLN A 19 -7.12 -12.44 -10.83
C GLN A 19 -5.85 -12.49 -9.99
N THR A 20 -5.04 -11.43 -10.04
CA THR A 20 -3.75 -11.32 -9.36
C THR A 20 -3.79 -10.30 -8.22
N HIS A 21 -4.99 -9.92 -7.76
CA HIS A 21 -5.15 -8.80 -6.83
C HIS A 21 -4.35 -9.02 -5.52
N PRO A 22 -3.44 -8.10 -5.14
CA PRO A 22 -2.56 -8.22 -3.97
C PRO A 22 -3.28 -8.54 -2.65
N GLN A 23 -4.49 -8.02 -2.48
CA GLN A 23 -5.36 -8.29 -1.34
C GLN A 23 -5.49 -9.80 -1.01
N ARG A 24 -5.48 -10.68 -2.02
CA ARG A 24 -5.64 -12.13 -1.80
C ARG A 24 -4.43 -12.72 -1.04
N TYR A 25 -3.23 -12.22 -1.33
CA TYR A 25 -2.00 -12.63 -0.65
C TYR A 25 -1.93 -11.99 0.73
N PHE A 26 -2.23 -10.70 0.80
CA PHE A 26 -2.30 -9.96 2.06
C PHE A 26 -3.21 -10.66 3.08
N LYS A 27 -4.45 -11.00 2.70
CA LYS A 27 -5.40 -11.69 3.60
C LYS A 27 -4.85 -13.00 4.14
N ARG A 28 -4.21 -13.81 3.30
CA ARG A 28 -3.63 -15.09 3.70
C ARG A 28 -2.41 -14.92 4.62
N LEU A 29 -1.54 -13.96 4.30
CA LEU A 29 -0.32 -13.71 5.07
C LEU A 29 -0.61 -12.99 6.40
N ALA A 30 -1.70 -12.23 6.49
CA ALA A 30 -2.10 -11.54 7.71
C ALA A 30 -2.55 -12.51 8.83
N GLU A 31 -2.83 -13.76 8.50
CA GLU A 31 -3.11 -14.82 9.47
C GLU A 31 -1.84 -15.35 10.17
N LEU A 32 -0.64 -15.02 9.67
CA LEU A 32 0.62 -15.39 10.30
C LEU A 32 0.86 -14.57 11.56
N GLU A 33 1.47 -15.18 12.59
CA GLU A 33 1.66 -14.59 13.92
C GLU A 33 2.35 -13.21 13.84
N GLU A 34 3.37 -13.06 12.99
CA GLU A 34 4.13 -11.82 12.80
C GLU A 34 3.37 -10.68 12.10
N HIS A 35 2.20 -10.98 11.53
CA HIS A 35 1.34 -10.01 10.82
C HIS A 35 -0.05 -9.87 11.42
N ARG A 36 -0.35 -10.64 12.46
CA ARG A 36 -1.68 -10.72 13.08
C ARG A 36 -2.14 -9.37 13.64
N HIS A 37 -1.20 -8.51 14.05
CA HIS A 37 -1.49 -7.14 14.47
C HIS A 37 -2.19 -6.30 13.40
N LEU A 38 -2.00 -6.61 12.11
CA LEU A 38 -2.69 -5.92 11.02
C LEU A 38 -4.18 -6.28 10.97
N LEU A 39 -4.55 -7.50 11.39
CA LEU A 39 -5.95 -7.90 11.53
C LEU A 39 -6.55 -7.36 12.82
N ASP A 40 -5.84 -7.51 13.94
CA ASP A 40 -6.32 -7.08 15.27
C ASP A 40 -6.49 -5.55 15.34
N GLY A 41 -5.61 -4.79 14.70
CA GLY A 41 -5.70 -3.35 14.54
C GLY A 41 -6.64 -2.87 13.43
N GLU A 42 -7.35 -3.80 12.77
CA GLU A 42 -8.27 -3.55 11.64
C GLU A 42 -7.64 -2.67 10.53
N ALA A 43 -6.37 -2.90 10.22
CA ALA A 43 -5.62 -2.04 9.32
C ALA A 43 -6.23 -2.02 7.91
N VAL A 44 -6.49 -0.81 7.41
CA VAL A 44 -7.00 -0.62 6.05
C VAL A 44 -5.82 -0.55 5.08
N VAL A 45 -5.67 -1.57 4.24
CA VAL A 45 -4.61 -1.64 3.23
C VAL A 45 -5.21 -1.59 1.83
N ASP A 46 -4.71 -0.68 1.00
CA ASP A 46 -5.07 -0.58 -0.42
C ASP A 46 -3.81 -0.62 -1.30
N PHE A 47 -4.00 -0.93 -2.59
CA PHE A 47 -2.91 -1.30 -3.49
C PHE A 47 -2.98 -0.55 -4.81
N LEU A 48 -1.82 -0.18 -5.34
CA LEU A 48 -1.65 0.30 -6.71
C LEU A 48 -0.47 -0.42 -7.36
N LEU A 49 -0.51 -0.52 -8.68
CA LEU A 49 0.65 -0.92 -9.47
C LEU A 49 1.23 0.30 -10.18
N VAL A 50 2.54 0.47 -10.14
CA VAL A 50 3.25 1.51 -10.88
C VAL A 50 3.80 0.94 -12.19
N ARG A 51 3.55 1.63 -13.30
CA ARG A 51 3.99 1.21 -14.63
C ARG A 51 5.48 1.46 -14.85
N GLU A 52 6.00 2.53 -14.27
CA GLU A 52 7.40 2.87 -14.37
C GLU A 52 8.17 2.29 -13.16
N PRO A 53 9.30 1.60 -13.38
CA PRO A 53 10.09 1.05 -12.30
C PRO A 53 10.54 2.11 -11.31
N MET A 54 10.26 1.88 -10.03
CA MET A 54 10.82 2.72 -8.96
C MET A 54 12.31 2.43 -8.80
N ILE A 55 13.16 3.44 -8.90
CA ILE A 55 14.62 3.30 -8.71
C ILE A 55 15.05 3.98 -7.41
N LYS A 56 15.68 3.24 -6.51
CA LYS A 56 16.26 3.75 -5.27
C LYS A 56 17.72 3.30 -5.18
N GLN A 57 18.64 4.26 -5.06
CA GLN A 57 20.08 4.01 -4.94
C GLN A 57 20.62 3.08 -6.06
N GLY A 58 20.14 3.27 -7.29
CA GLY A 58 20.55 2.47 -8.46
C GLY A 58 19.99 1.05 -8.51
N ARG A 59 19.05 0.69 -7.62
CA ARG A 59 18.34 -0.59 -7.63
C ARG A 59 16.85 -0.38 -7.90
N GLN A 60 16.25 -1.32 -8.62
CA GLN A 60 14.80 -1.36 -8.79
C GLN A 60 14.13 -1.77 -7.47
N VAL A 61 13.06 -1.07 -7.14
CA VAL A 61 12.20 -1.32 -5.99
C VAL A 61 10.94 -1.98 -6.51
N LEU A 62 10.69 -3.23 -6.09
CA LEU A 62 9.54 -4.02 -6.56
C LEU A 62 8.26 -3.72 -5.79
N GLY A 63 8.39 -3.19 -4.58
CA GLY A 63 7.28 -2.82 -3.71
C GLY A 63 7.69 -1.74 -2.73
N ALA A 64 6.72 -0.94 -2.31
CA ALA A 64 6.87 0.02 -1.24
C ALA A 64 5.57 0.18 -0.47
N VAL A 65 5.69 0.27 0.85
CA VAL A 65 4.57 0.59 1.75
C VAL A 65 4.63 2.06 2.15
N HIS A 66 3.50 2.75 2.03
CA HIS A 66 3.35 4.14 2.43
C HIS A 66 2.22 4.31 3.45
N MET A 67 2.43 5.16 4.45
CA MET A 67 1.34 5.73 5.25
C MET A 67 0.90 7.04 4.58
N PRO A 68 -0.24 7.06 3.88
CA PRO A 68 -0.60 8.19 3.03
C PRO A 68 -0.92 9.43 3.88
N SER A 69 -0.08 10.45 3.78
CA SER A 69 -0.27 11.71 4.47
C SER A 69 0.27 12.89 3.67
N VAL A 70 -0.43 14.03 3.78
CA VAL A 70 -0.03 15.32 3.20
C VAL A 70 -0.23 16.40 4.27
N GLN A 71 0.69 17.35 4.32
CA GLN A 71 0.65 18.46 5.29
C GLN A 71 -0.02 19.71 4.71
N GLY A 72 -0.47 20.60 5.60
CA GLY A 72 -0.97 21.92 5.24
C GLY A 72 -2.33 21.92 4.52
N GLN A 73 -2.55 22.96 3.71
CA GLN A 73 -3.86 23.26 3.10
C GLN A 73 -4.34 22.18 2.12
N LEU A 74 -3.44 21.32 1.62
CA LEU A 74 -3.77 20.26 0.66
C LEU A 74 -4.31 18.99 1.33
N LYS A 75 -4.28 18.88 2.66
CA LYS A 75 -4.73 17.68 3.38
C LYS A 75 -6.16 17.27 3.02
N GLY A 76 -7.09 18.23 2.97
CA GLY A 76 -8.49 17.96 2.64
C GLY A 76 -8.68 17.46 1.20
N VAL A 77 -7.92 18.03 0.26
CA VAL A 77 -7.94 17.63 -1.15
C VAL A 77 -7.39 16.21 -1.31
N PHE A 78 -6.27 15.91 -0.65
CA PHE A 78 -5.66 14.58 -0.69
C PHE A 78 -6.60 13.50 -0.12
N VAL A 79 -7.23 13.77 1.03
CA VAL A 79 -8.23 12.87 1.62
C VAL A 79 -9.40 12.64 0.67
N TRP A 80 -9.93 13.70 0.07
CA TRP A 80 -11.01 13.59 -0.91
C TRP A 80 -10.60 12.74 -2.11
N MET A 81 -9.39 12.90 -2.66
CA MET A 81 -8.89 12.09 -3.77
C MET A 81 -8.80 10.60 -3.41
N LEU A 82 -8.22 10.26 -2.26
CA LEU A 82 -8.12 8.86 -1.82
C LEU A 82 -9.50 8.23 -1.64
N LEU A 83 -10.45 8.96 -1.04
CA LEU A 83 -11.83 8.49 -0.91
C LEU A 83 -12.50 8.25 -2.27
N ASN A 84 -12.23 9.08 -3.28
CA ASN A 84 -12.79 8.87 -4.62
C ASN A 84 -12.13 7.69 -5.35
N VAL A 85 -10.85 7.40 -5.09
CA VAL A 85 -10.14 6.30 -5.74
C VAL A 85 -10.48 4.96 -5.09
N PHE A 86 -10.47 4.89 -3.75
CA PHE A 86 -10.60 3.63 -3.00
C PHE A 86 -11.95 3.45 -2.30
N GLY A 87 -12.78 4.49 -2.22
CA GLY A 87 -14.02 4.49 -1.43
C GLY A 87 -13.80 4.57 0.08
N ARG A 88 -12.55 4.58 0.54
CA ARG A 88 -12.13 4.63 1.95
C ARG A 88 -10.75 5.29 2.08
N LEU A 89 -10.34 5.57 3.32
CA LEU A 89 -8.98 6.04 3.61
C LEU A 89 -8.11 4.85 4.04
N PRO A 90 -7.07 4.48 3.26
CA PRO A 90 -6.13 3.47 3.69
C PRO A 90 -5.21 3.98 4.79
N ASP A 91 -4.91 3.10 5.76
CA ASP A 91 -3.80 3.26 6.70
C ASP A 91 -2.46 3.00 6.01
N TYR A 92 -2.45 2.02 5.11
CA TYR A 92 -1.30 1.68 4.28
C TYR A 92 -1.68 1.63 2.80
N LEU A 93 -0.89 2.32 1.98
CA LEU A 93 -0.95 2.23 0.53
C LEU A 93 0.30 1.48 0.05
N VAL A 94 0.10 0.30 -0.52
CA VAL A 94 1.19 -0.51 -1.08
C VAL A 94 1.27 -0.28 -2.58
N ILE A 95 2.44 0.12 -3.05
CA ILE A 95 2.71 0.36 -4.48
C ILE A 95 3.66 -0.73 -4.96
N LEU A 96 3.28 -1.47 -6.00
CA LEU A 96 4.05 -2.59 -6.53
C LEU A 96 4.46 -2.32 -7.98
N ASP A 97 5.61 -2.82 -8.40
CA ASP A 97 6.04 -2.80 -9.80
C ASP A 97 5.08 -3.65 -10.65
N LYS A 98 4.46 -3.03 -11.66
CA LYS A 98 3.41 -3.67 -12.46
C LYS A 98 3.94 -4.85 -13.28
N ASP A 99 5.12 -4.71 -13.88
CA ASP A 99 5.64 -5.71 -14.81
C ASP A 99 6.12 -6.94 -14.05
N PHE A 100 6.79 -6.74 -12.92
CA PHE A 100 7.09 -7.82 -11.99
C PHE A 100 5.80 -8.48 -11.49
N TRP A 101 4.84 -7.71 -10.96
CA TRP A 101 3.64 -8.28 -10.35
C TRP A 101 2.82 -9.13 -11.34
N ASN A 102 2.67 -8.66 -12.57
CA ASN A 102 1.89 -9.37 -13.59
C ASN A 102 2.66 -10.51 -14.25
N GLY A 103 3.99 -10.41 -14.37
CA GLY A 103 4.82 -11.42 -15.04
C GLY A 103 5.22 -12.61 -14.17
N GLU A 104 5.14 -12.47 -12.86
CA GLU A 104 5.73 -13.44 -11.92
C GLU A 104 4.80 -14.58 -11.48
N SER A 105 5.37 -15.55 -10.77
CA SER A 105 4.63 -16.67 -10.20
C SER A 105 3.83 -16.28 -8.94
N ASP A 106 2.83 -17.08 -8.58
CA ASP A 106 2.09 -16.89 -7.32
C ASP A 106 3.00 -16.95 -6.09
N ARG A 107 4.05 -17.78 -6.13
CA ARG A 107 5.03 -17.86 -5.03
C ARG A 107 5.89 -16.61 -4.94
N SER A 108 6.34 -16.07 -6.07
CA SER A 108 7.09 -14.80 -6.12
C SER A 108 6.26 -13.64 -5.55
N ARG A 109 4.98 -13.55 -5.93
CA ARG A 109 4.03 -12.55 -5.41
C ARG A 109 3.82 -12.67 -3.90
N GLU A 110 3.67 -13.90 -3.41
CA GLU A 110 3.51 -14.16 -1.98
C GLU A 110 4.77 -13.74 -1.19
N ILE A 111 5.97 -14.05 -1.70
CA ILE A 111 7.23 -13.64 -1.07
C ILE A 111 7.36 -12.11 -1.04
N LEU A 112 7.06 -11.43 -2.15
CA LEU A 112 7.10 -9.97 -2.19
C LEU A 112 6.08 -9.37 -1.22
N MET A 113 4.84 -9.87 -1.20
CA MET A 113 3.82 -9.37 -0.29
C MET A 113 4.22 -9.54 1.17
N TYR A 114 4.77 -10.70 1.54
CA TYR A 114 5.30 -10.94 2.87
C TYR A 114 6.39 -9.92 3.24
N HIS A 115 7.33 -9.68 2.32
CA HIS A 115 8.37 -8.66 2.51
C HIS A 115 7.79 -7.26 2.76
N GLU A 116 6.81 -6.84 1.95
CA GLU A 116 6.19 -5.52 2.12
C GLU A 116 5.42 -5.43 3.45
N MET A 117 4.72 -6.50 3.85
CA MET A 117 4.00 -6.56 5.13
C MET A 117 4.94 -6.46 6.34
N CYS A 118 6.20 -6.89 6.23
CA CYS A 118 7.21 -6.67 7.28
C CYS A 118 7.52 -5.18 7.53
N HIS A 119 7.25 -4.28 6.57
CA HIS A 119 7.40 -2.83 6.76
C HIS A 119 6.17 -2.18 7.40
N MET A 120 5.07 -2.92 7.55
CA MET A 120 3.85 -2.45 8.23
C MET A 120 4.02 -2.61 9.74
N VAL A 121 4.58 -1.60 10.39
CA VAL A 121 4.76 -1.56 11.84
C VAL A 121 3.42 -1.43 12.57
N HIS A 122 3.42 -1.69 13.88
CA HIS A 122 2.28 -1.34 14.74
C HIS A 122 1.99 0.15 14.56
N LYS A 123 0.71 0.47 14.39
CA LYS A 123 0.26 1.87 14.35
C LYS A 123 0.65 2.44 15.70
N VAL A 124 1.47 3.48 15.74
CA VAL A 124 1.79 4.17 16.99
C VAL A 124 0.86 5.37 17.16
N ASP A 125 0.51 5.70 18.39
CA ASP A 125 -0.23 6.91 18.70
C ASP A 125 0.65 8.16 18.56
N ALA A 126 0.11 9.33 18.93
CA ALA A 126 0.83 10.60 18.82
C ALA A 126 2.08 10.69 19.71
N ASP A 127 2.18 9.83 20.72
CA ASP A 127 3.28 9.78 21.70
C ASP A 127 4.29 8.67 21.39
N GLY A 128 4.06 7.87 20.33
CA GLY A 128 4.97 6.82 19.86
C GLY A 128 4.72 5.45 20.48
N GLU A 129 3.64 5.28 21.24
CA GLU A 129 3.24 4.01 21.84
C GLU A 129 2.33 3.21 20.89
N PRO A 130 2.26 1.87 20.97
CA PRO A 130 1.32 1.09 20.18
C PRO A 130 -0.11 1.63 20.32
N ARG A 131 -0.78 1.88 19.21
CA ARG A 131 -2.12 2.47 19.18
C ARG A 131 -3.13 1.37 19.46
N PHE A 132 -3.60 1.36 20.70
CA PHE A 132 -4.62 0.41 21.12
C PHE A 132 -5.99 0.72 20.50
N ASN A 133 -6.69 -0.31 20.02
CA ASN A 133 -8.09 -0.20 19.61
C ASN A 133 -9.03 -0.01 20.83
N GLU A 134 -10.33 0.21 20.63
CA GLU A 134 -11.30 0.38 21.74
C GLU A 134 -11.38 -0.83 22.68
N ALA A 135 -10.89 -2.00 22.25
CA ALA A 135 -10.78 -3.21 23.05
C ALA A 135 -9.44 -3.35 23.80
N GLY A 136 -8.55 -2.35 23.72
CA GLY A 136 -7.27 -2.34 24.42
C GLY A 136 -6.22 -3.28 23.82
N GLN A 137 -6.33 -3.62 22.53
CA GLN A 137 -5.35 -4.44 21.81
C GLN A 137 -4.44 -3.54 20.96
N PRO A 138 -3.11 -3.75 21.01
CA PRO A 138 -2.11 -2.91 20.34
C PRO A 138 -2.13 -2.99 18.81
#